data_AF-A0A851AMW1-F1
#
_entry.id   AF-A0A851AMW1-F1
#
_cell.length_a   1.000
_cell.length_b   1.000
_cell.length_c   1.000
_cell.angle_alpha   90.00
_cell.angle_beta   90.00
_cell.angle_gamma   90.00
#
_symmetry.space_group_name_H-M   'P 1'
#
loop_
_entity.id
_entity.type
_entity.pdbx_description
1 polymer ?
#
loop_
_entity_poly.entity_id
_entity_poly.type
_entity_poly.pdbx_seq_one_letter_code
_entity_poly.pdbx_strand_id
1 'polypeptide(L)'
;GRTVIIEQSWGSPKVTKDGVTVAKAIDLKDKYKNIGARLVQDVANNTNEEAGDGTTTATVLARAIAKEGFEKISKGANPVEIRRGVMLAVDAIIAELKKLSKPVTTPEEIAQVATISANGDQEIGNIISDAMKKVGRKGVITVKDGKTLNDELEIIEGMKFDRGYISPYFINTTKGQKCEFQDAYVLISEKKISSVQSIVPALEIANAHRKPLVIIAEDVDGEALSTLVLNRLKVGLQVVAVKAPGFGDNRKNQLKDMAIATGGAVFGEEGLSLNVEDIQPHDFGKVGEVIVTKDDTMLLKGKGEKAQIEKRIQEIIEQLEVTTSDYEKEKLNERLAKLSDGVAVLKVGGTSDVEVNEKKDRVTDALNATRAAVEEGIVPGGGCALLRCIPALDALVPANEDQKIG
;
A
#
# COMPACT_ATOMS: atom_id res chain seq x y z
N GLY A 1 8.05 24.43 5.57
CA GLY A 1 8.99 23.49 6.24
C GLY A 1 10.33 23.52 5.55
N ARG A 2 11.37 22.91 6.14
CA ARG A 2 12.71 22.75 5.55
C ARG A 2 13.03 21.26 5.40
N THR A 3 13.95 20.91 4.51
CA THR A 3 14.44 19.54 4.33
C THR A 3 15.46 19.17 5.40
N VAL A 4 15.63 17.86 5.61
CA VAL A 4 16.63 17.26 6.49
C VAL A 4 17.56 16.38 5.64
N ILE A 5 18.86 16.51 5.87
CA ILE A 5 19.88 15.68 5.23
C ILE A 5 20.24 14.55 6.19
N ILE A 6 20.16 13.31 5.70
CA ILE A 6 20.42 12.10 6.47
C ILE A 6 21.58 11.36 5.82
N GLU A 7 22.66 11.20 6.57
CA GLU A 7 23.79 10.36 6.17
C GLU A 7 23.32 8.93 5.91
N GLN A 8 23.76 8.35 4.80
CA GLN A 8 23.51 6.95 4.47
C GLN A 8 24.78 6.16 4.77
N SER A 9 24.63 4.93 5.28
CA SER A 9 25.75 4.02 5.53
C SER A 9 26.52 3.63 4.25
N TRP A 10 25.91 3.80 3.08
CA TRP A 10 26.56 3.71 1.78
C TRP A 10 25.92 4.71 0.80
N GLY A 11 26.72 5.23 -0.14
CA GLY A 11 26.25 6.12 -1.21
C GLY A 11 26.08 7.60 -0.79
N SER A 12 25.32 8.35 -1.58
CA SER A 12 25.03 9.77 -1.32
C SER A 12 24.04 9.96 -0.17
N PRO A 13 24.12 11.06 0.58
CA PRO A 13 23.16 11.36 1.65
C PRO A 13 21.74 11.48 1.09
N LYS A 14 20.74 11.06 1.88
CA LYS A 14 19.32 11.24 1.54
C LYS A 14 18.89 12.63 1.98
N VAL A 15 18.23 13.37 1.08
CA VAL A 15 17.52 14.61 1.41
C VAL A 15 16.05 14.27 1.48
N THR A 16 15.37 14.62 2.57
CA THR A 16 13.95 14.30 2.74
C THR A 16 13.22 15.41 3.49
N LYS A 17 11.91 15.47 3.29
CA LYS A 17 10.98 16.30 4.06
C LYS A 17 9.91 15.45 4.76
N ASP A 18 9.98 14.13 4.59
CA ASP A 18 9.04 13.19 5.19
C ASP A 18 9.39 12.96 6.68
N GLY A 19 8.37 13.14 7.53
CA GLY A 19 8.49 13.01 8.98
C GLY A 19 8.82 11.59 9.43
N VAL A 20 8.33 10.55 8.74
CA VAL A 20 8.61 9.16 9.16
C VAL A 20 10.03 8.75 8.78
N THR A 21 10.52 9.14 7.60
CA THR A 21 11.92 8.93 7.21
C THR A 21 12.88 9.61 8.18
N VAL A 22 12.58 10.85 8.58
CA VAL A 22 13.40 11.57 9.58
C VAL A 22 13.33 10.88 10.93
N ALA A 23 12.13 10.49 11.41
CA ALA A 23 11.98 9.82 12.70
C ALA A 23 12.79 8.52 12.75
N LYS A 24 12.68 7.66 11.73
CA LYS A 24 13.39 6.36 11.65
C LYS A 24 14.91 6.50 11.67
N ALA A 25 15.45 7.60 11.17
CA ALA A 25 16.90 7.83 11.10
C ALA A 25 17.52 8.31 12.42
N ILE A 26 16.72 8.72 13.39
CA ILE A 26 17.22 9.31 14.64
C ILE A 26 17.32 8.24 15.72
N ASP A 27 18.55 7.82 16.02
CA ASP A 27 18.86 7.00 17.20
C ASP A 27 19.75 7.78 18.17
N LEU A 28 19.42 7.69 19.46
CA LEU A 28 20.13 8.42 20.51
C LEU A 28 21.02 7.48 21.32
N LYS A 29 22.22 7.95 21.65
CA LYS A 29 23.20 7.17 22.44
C LYS A 29 22.74 6.91 23.88
N ASP A 30 22.06 7.89 24.48
CA ASP A 30 21.49 7.73 25.82
C ASP A 30 20.26 6.83 25.76
N LYS A 31 20.26 5.75 26.57
CA LYS A 31 19.22 4.72 26.52
C LYS A 31 17.82 5.26 26.82
N TYR A 32 17.67 6.16 27.80
CA TYR A 32 16.37 6.70 28.18
C TYR A 32 15.84 7.66 27.13
N LYS A 33 16.71 8.53 26.59
CA LYS A 33 16.34 9.39 25.47
C LYS A 33 15.97 8.55 24.24
N ASN A 34 16.68 7.45 24.00
CA ASN A 34 16.39 6.56 22.88
C ASN A 34 15.05 5.84 23.02
N ILE A 35 14.68 5.41 24.23
CA ILE A 35 13.34 4.85 24.47
C ILE A 35 12.25 5.86 24.07
N GLY A 36 12.39 7.12 24.50
CA GLY A 36 11.46 8.18 24.10
C GLY A 36 11.44 8.43 22.58
N ALA A 37 12.60 8.44 21.94
CA ALA A 37 12.71 8.57 20.48
C ALA A 37 11.99 7.41 19.75
N ARG A 38 12.19 6.16 20.21
CA ARG A 38 11.55 4.96 19.65
C ARG A 38 10.04 5.01 19.75
N LEU A 39 9.49 5.43 20.90
CA LEU A 39 8.03 5.58 21.06
C LEU A 39 7.43 6.58 20.06
N VAL A 40 8.14 7.69 19.79
CA VAL A 40 7.68 8.68 18.80
C VAL A 40 7.86 8.17 17.36
N GLN A 41 8.90 7.37 17.09
CA GLN A 41 9.06 6.67 15.81
C GLN A 41 7.89 5.73 15.54
N ASP A 42 7.44 4.98 16.55
CA ASP A 42 6.30 4.07 16.41
C ASP A 42 5.02 4.84 16.07
N VAL A 43 4.79 6.01 16.69
CA VAL A 43 3.67 6.88 16.33
C VAL A 43 3.75 7.31 14.86
N ALA A 44 4.92 7.78 14.40
CA ALA A 44 5.11 8.19 13.01
C ALA A 44 4.90 7.02 12.03
N ASN A 45 5.39 5.83 12.38
CA ASN A 45 5.25 4.61 11.57
C ASN A 45 3.80 4.20 11.44
N ASN A 46 3.07 4.12 12.55
CA ASN A 46 1.68 3.68 12.56
C ASN A 46 0.81 4.66 11.74
N THR A 47 1.00 5.97 11.90
CA THR A 47 0.30 6.97 11.08
C THR A 47 0.63 6.82 9.59
N ASN A 48 1.89 6.54 9.25
CA ASN A 48 2.27 6.33 7.86
C ASN A 48 1.69 5.04 7.26
N GLU A 49 1.64 3.96 8.03
CA GLU A 49 1.05 2.69 7.58
C GLU A 49 -0.47 2.80 7.38
N GLU A 50 -1.15 3.57 8.23
CA GLU A 50 -2.61 3.69 8.20
C GLU A 50 -3.12 4.77 7.23
N ALA A 51 -2.49 5.94 7.20
CA ALA A 51 -2.96 7.09 6.40
C ALA A 51 -2.02 7.47 5.24
N GLY A 52 -0.74 7.09 5.29
CA GLY A 52 0.25 7.41 4.27
C GLY A 52 0.67 8.89 4.15
N ASP A 53 0.19 9.76 5.06
CA ASP A 53 0.60 11.17 5.25
C ASP A 53 0.33 11.55 6.74
N GLY A 54 0.67 12.76 7.18
CA GLY A 54 0.36 13.28 8.52
C GLY A 54 1.40 12.91 9.59
N THR A 55 2.50 12.26 9.20
CA THR A 55 3.57 11.79 10.09
C THR A 55 4.17 12.90 10.95
N THR A 56 4.36 14.09 10.37
CA THR A 56 4.85 15.26 11.10
C THR A 56 3.83 15.78 12.11
N THR A 57 2.54 15.81 11.73
CA THR A 57 1.45 16.22 12.63
C THR A 57 1.33 15.27 13.83
N ALA A 58 1.39 13.96 13.57
CA ALA A 58 1.34 12.94 14.61
C ALA A 58 2.50 13.07 15.61
N THR A 59 3.73 13.28 15.13
CA THR A 59 4.90 13.41 16.00
C THR A 59 4.87 14.68 16.87
N VAL A 60 4.42 15.82 16.34
CA VAL A 60 4.32 17.05 17.14
C VAL A 60 3.18 16.99 18.17
N LEU A 61 2.06 16.34 17.85
CA LEU A 61 0.96 16.09 18.78
C LEU A 61 1.37 15.11 19.88
N ALA A 62 2.03 14.00 19.53
CA ALA A 62 2.55 13.05 20.50
C ALA A 62 3.52 13.71 21.49
N ARG A 63 4.42 14.57 21.00
CA ARG A 63 5.31 15.36 21.86
C ARG A 63 4.52 16.30 22.79
N ALA A 64 3.50 16.99 22.27
CA ALA A 64 2.68 17.90 23.07
C ALA A 64 1.95 17.15 24.20
N ILE A 65 1.28 16.04 23.88
CA ILE A 65 0.58 15.18 24.85
C ILE A 65 1.56 14.64 25.90
N ALA A 66 2.73 14.15 25.47
CA ALA A 66 3.74 13.64 26.40
C ALA A 66 4.25 14.72 27.36
N LYS A 67 4.58 15.91 26.84
CA LYS A 67 5.10 17.03 27.64
C LYS A 67 4.06 17.49 28.67
N GLU A 68 2.85 17.81 28.22
CA GLU A 68 1.77 18.28 29.11
C GLU A 68 1.40 17.19 30.14
N GLY A 69 1.32 15.93 29.71
CA GLY A 69 1.06 14.80 30.61
C GLY A 69 2.10 14.66 31.72
N PHE A 70 3.40 14.71 31.40
CA PHE A 70 4.45 14.63 32.41
C PHE A 70 4.43 15.80 33.39
N GLU A 71 4.12 17.01 32.93
CA GLU A 71 3.98 18.18 33.81
C GLU A 71 2.83 18.02 34.81
N LYS A 72 1.69 17.44 34.41
CA LYS A 72 0.55 17.22 35.31
C LYS A 72 0.76 16.07 36.28
N ILE A 73 1.37 14.97 35.84
CA ILE A 73 1.69 13.81 36.70
C ILE A 73 2.64 14.21 37.83
N SER A 74 3.60 15.11 37.56
CA SER A 74 4.53 15.62 38.58
C SER A 74 3.84 16.30 39.78
N LYS A 75 2.56 16.68 39.64
CA LYS A 75 1.72 17.30 40.67
C LYS A 75 0.87 16.30 41.47
N GLY A 76 1.06 15.00 41.27
CA GLY A 76 0.41 13.94 42.05
C GLY A 76 -0.86 13.35 41.44
N ALA A 77 -1.21 13.72 40.21
CA ALA A 77 -2.38 13.19 39.50
C ALA A 77 -2.17 11.74 39.04
N ASN A 78 -3.26 10.95 38.94
CA ASN A 78 -3.18 9.55 38.51
C ASN A 78 -2.96 9.43 36.99
N PRO A 79 -1.83 8.89 36.52
CA PRO A 79 -1.53 8.77 35.08
C PRO A 79 -2.55 7.94 34.29
N VAL A 80 -3.19 6.96 34.93
CA VAL A 80 -4.16 6.06 34.28
C VAL A 80 -5.47 6.80 34.01
N GLU A 81 -5.92 7.61 34.97
CA GLU A 81 -7.14 8.41 34.81
C GLU A 81 -6.93 9.57 33.83
N ILE A 82 -5.76 10.23 33.85
CA ILE A 82 -5.38 11.21 32.81
C ILE A 82 -5.44 10.57 31.43
N ARG A 83 -4.86 9.36 31.26
CA ARG A 83 -4.93 8.66 29.97
C ARG A 83 -6.38 8.40 29.54
N ARG A 84 -7.27 8.03 30.46
CA ARG A 84 -8.70 7.84 30.16
C ARG A 84 -9.36 9.15 29.71
N GLY A 85 -9.06 10.27 30.37
CA GLY A 85 -9.50 11.62 29.97
C GLY A 85 -9.05 11.99 28.55
N VAL A 86 -7.77 11.82 28.26
CA VAL A 86 -7.21 12.09 26.92
C VAL A 86 -7.90 11.25 25.84
N MET A 87 -8.14 9.95 26.10
CA MET A 87 -8.83 9.09 25.12
C MET A 87 -10.28 9.55 24.89
N LEU A 88 -11.00 9.92 25.96
CA LEU A 88 -12.36 10.48 25.86
C LEU A 88 -12.38 11.76 25.01
N ALA A 89 -11.41 12.65 25.22
CA ALA A 89 -11.25 13.88 24.46
C ALA A 89 -10.95 13.60 22.97
N VAL A 90 -10.07 12.63 22.69
CA VAL A 90 -9.74 12.22 21.31
C VAL A 90 -10.97 11.66 20.61
N ASP A 91 -11.76 10.80 21.25
CA ASP A 91 -12.99 10.24 20.67
C ASP A 91 -14.00 11.34 20.31
N ALA A 92 -14.16 12.33 21.19
CA ALA A 92 -15.02 13.49 20.94
C ALA A 92 -14.53 14.35 19.76
N ILE A 93 -13.22 14.59 19.67
CA ILE A 93 -12.60 15.30 18.55
C ILE A 93 -12.81 14.55 17.24
N ILE A 94 -12.61 13.22 17.22
CA ILE A 94 -12.82 12.40 16.02
C ILE A 94 -14.27 12.49 15.55
N ALA A 95 -15.24 12.41 16.48
CA ALA A 95 -16.65 12.56 16.15
C ALA A 95 -16.95 13.95 15.56
N GLU A 96 -16.35 15.01 16.07
CA GLU A 96 -16.53 16.37 15.55
C GLU A 96 -15.83 16.57 14.20
N LEU A 97 -14.65 16.00 14.00
CA LEU A 97 -13.95 16.00 12.70
C LEU A 97 -14.79 15.33 11.61
N LYS A 98 -15.47 14.23 11.93
CA LYS A 98 -16.41 13.57 11.00
C LYS A 98 -17.59 14.46 10.61
N LYS A 99 -18.08 15.31 11.53
CA LYS A 99 -19.13 16.30 11.21
C LYS A 99 -18.62 17.46 10.38
N LEU A 100 -17.37 17.87 10.59
CA LEU A 100 -16.71 18.92 9.81
C LEU A 100 -16.27 18.45 8.41
N SER A 101 -16.14 17.14 8.21
CA SER A 101 -15.74 16.55 6.94
C SER A 101 -16.78 16.83 5.85
N LYS A 102 -16.29 17.22 4.67
CA LYS A 102 -17.09 17.30 3.45
C LYS A 102 -16.60 16.26 2.43
N PRO A 103 -17.49 15.48 1.79
CA PRO A 103 -17.09 14.56 0.73
C PRO A 103 -16.45 15.29 -0.46
N VAL A 104 -15.44 14.67 -1.08
CA VAL A 104 -14.82 15.20 -2.31
C VAL A 104 -15.71 14.90 -3.51
N THR A 105 -16.13 15.95 -4.20
CA THR A 105 -17.08 15.83 -5.32
C THR A 105 -16.44 16.19 -6.65
N THR A 106 -15.52 17.15 -6.64
CA THR A 106 -14.97 17.72 -7.87
C THR A 106 -13.52 17.27 -8.11
N PRO A 107 -13.10 17.09 -9.37
CA PRO A 107 -11.69 16.80 -9.67
C PRO A 107 -10.73 17.93 -9.28
N GLU A 108 -11.23 19.16 -9.18
CA GLU A 108 -10.48 20.33 -8.71
C GLU A 108 -10.12 20.20 -7.23
N GLU A 109 -11.04 19.68 -6.40
CA GLU A 109 -10.75 19.38 -4.98
C GLU A 109 -9.66 18.30 -4.86
N ILE A 110 -9.67 17.28 -5.73
CA ILE A 110 -8.60 16.25 -5.78
C ILE A 110 -7.26 16.90 -6.12
N ALA A 111 -7.22 17.76 -7.14
CA ALA A 111 -6.01 18.47 -7.53
C ALA A 111 -5.50 19.39 -6.40
N GLN A 112 -6.40 20.05 -5.66
CA GLN A 112 -6.06 20.88 -4.51
C GLN A 112 -5.40 20.06 -3.39
N VAL A 113 -6.00 18.93 -3.01
CA VAL A 113 -5.44 18.03 -1.98
C VAL A 113 -4.05 17.55 -2.41
N ALA A 114 -3.93 17.05 -3.63
CA ALA A 114 -2.66 16.57 -4.18
C ALA A 114 -1.59 17.68 -4.18
N THR A 115 -1.93 18.88 -4.64
CA THR A 115 -1.02 20.03 -4.69
C THR A 115 -0.53 20.41 -3.30
N ILE A 116 -1.43 20.46 -2.31
CA ILE A 116 -1.09 20.84 -0.94
C ILE A 116 -0.16 19.81 -0.30
N SER A 117 -0.48 18.52 -0.41
CA SER A 117 0.38 17.44 0.11
C SER A 117 1.71 17.35 -0.64
N ALA A 118 1.74 17.63 -1.94
CA ALA A 118 2.97 17.71 -2.74
C ALA A 118 3.82 18.97 -2.47
N ASN A 119 3.55 19.70 -1.37
CA ASN A 119 4.25 20.92 -0.96
C ASN A 119 4.06 22.11 -1.92
N GLY A 120 2.84 22.29 -2.43
CA GLY A 120 2.47 23.39 -3.32
C GLY A 120 2.81 23.16 -4.79
N ASP A 121 3.21 21.93 -5.15
CA ASP A 121 3.58 21.55 -6.51
C ASP A 121 2.32 21.25 -7.34
N GLN A 122 1.94 22.22 -8.17
CA GLN A 122 0.72 22.13 -8.99
C GLN A 122 0.86 21.11 -10.12
N GLU A 123 2.07 20.86 -10.62
CA GLU A 123 2.29 19.90 -11.70
C GLU A 123 1.99 18.48 -11.20
N ILE A 124 2.52 18.12 -10.02
CA ILE A 124 2.20 16.86 -9.34
C ILE A 124 0.68 16.77 -9.09
N GLY A 125 0.07 17.85 -8.60
CA GLY A 125 -1.36 17.86 -8.29
C GLY A 125 -2.25 17.61 -9.51
N ASN A 126 -1.94 18.24 -10.64
CA ASN A 126 -2.66 18.06 -11.89
C ASN A 126 -2.47 16.65 -12.46
N ILE A 127 -1.24 16.14 -12.46
CA ILE A 127 -0.93 14.80 -12.95
C ILE A 127 -1.66 13.71 -12.15
N ILE A 128 -1.73 13.85 -10.81
CA ILE A 128 -2.49 12.93 -9.96
C ILE A 128 -3.99 13.02 -10.25
N SER A 129 -4.54 14.24 -10.40
CA SER A 129 -5.96 14.43 -10.75
C SER A 129 -6.29 13.79 -12.10
N ASP A 130 -5.44 13.97 -13.11
CA ASP A 130 -5.62 13.37 -14.43
C ASP A 130 -5.50 11.83 -14.39
N ALA A 131 -4.57 11.29 -13.59
CA ALA A 131 -4.47 9.85 -13.36
C ALA A 131 -5.76 9.30 -12.73
N MET A 132 -6.28 9.95 -11.70
CA MET A 132 -7.54 9.56 -11.04
C MET A 132 -8.77 9.70 -11.94
N LYS A 133 -8.81 10.69 -12.85
CA LYS A 133 -9.89 10.80 -13.85
C LYS A 133 -9.89 9.64 -14.83
N LYS A 134 -8.69 9.21 -15.27
CA LYS A 134 -8.50 8.17 -16.28
C LYS A 134 -8.75 6.76 -15.74
N VAL A 135 -8.32 6.52 -14.50
CA VAL A 135 -8.31 5.19 -13.85
C VAL A 135 -9.48 5.05 -12.86
N GLY A 136 -10.22 6.13 -12.62
CA GLY A 136 -11.32 6.19 -11.67
C GLY A 136 -10.85 6.43 -10.23
N ARG A 137 -11.79 6.80 -9.36
CA ARG A 137 -11.54 7.17 -7.95
C ARG A 137 -10.91 6.05 -7.12
N LYS A 138 -11.28 4.80 -7.42
CA LYS A 138 -10.76 3.59 -6.75
C LYS A 138 -9.67 2.89 -7.56
N GLY A 139 -9.26 3.49 -8.67
CA GLY A 139 -8.30 2.90 -9.55
C GLY A 139 -6.89 2.94 -8.96
N VAL A 140 -6.05 2.04 -9.46
CA VAL A 140 -4.70 1.85 -8.93
C VAL A 140 -3.75 2.81 -9.62
N ILE A 141 -2.97 3.53 -8.83
CA ILE A 141 -1.94 4.46 -9.29
C ILE A 141 -0.63 4.07 -8.61
N THR A 142 0.46 4.01 -9.37
CA THR A 142 1.81 3.70 -8.88
C THR A 142 2.81 4.76 -9.27
N VAL A 143 3.87 4.90 -8.47
CA VAL A 143 4.92 5.90 -8.68
C VAL A 143 6.25 5.20 -8.93
N LYS A 144 6.95 5.58 -10.00
CA LYS A 144 8.23 5.01 -10.44
C LYS A 144 9.26 6.09 -10.74
N ASP A 145 10.51 5.68 -10.77
CA ASP A 145 11.62 6.55 -11.17
C ASP A 145 11.57 6.70 -12.69
N GLY A 146 11.39 7.93 -13.16
CA GLY A 146 11.47 8.29 -14.57
C GLY A 146 12.91 8.32 -15.06
N LYS A 147 13.10 8.13 -16.37
CA LYS A 147 14.40 8.30 -17.04
C LYS A 147 14.52 9.66 -17.73
N THR A 148 13.43 10.41 -17.76
CA THR A 148 13.32 11.72 -18.41
C THR A 148 13.38 12.83 -17.37
N LEU A 149 13.54 14.07 -17.83
CA LEU A 149 13.58 15.25 -16.95
C LEU A 149 12.19 15.61 -16.39
N ASN A 150 11.14 15.24 -17.12
CA ASN A 150 9.76 15.62 -16.81
C ASN A 150 8.98 14.43 -16.28
N ASP A 151 7.87 14.70 -15.59
CA ASP A 151 6.98 13.66 -15.11
C ASP A 151 6.12 13.11 -16.25
N GLU A 152 5.88 11.81 -16.27
CA GLU A 152 5.07 11.14 -17.29
C GLU A 152 3.97 10.30 -16.64
N LEU A 153 2.77 10.37 -17.20
CA LEU A 153 1.64 9.51 -16.85
C LEU A 153 1.43 8.46 -17.94
N GLU A 154 1.69 7.20 -17.62
CA GLU A 154 1.41 6.03 -18.48
C GLU A 154 0.21 5.27 -17.91
N ILE A 155 -0.83 5.03 -18.71
CA ILE A 155 -1.91 4.11 -18.32
C ILE A 155 -1.56 2.73 -18.85
N ILE A 156 -1.56 1.74 -17.97
CA ILE A 156 -1.11 0.39 -18.28
C ILE A 156 -2.16 -0.59 -17.81
N GLU A 157 -2.50 -1.59 -18.61
CA GLU A 157 -3.33 -2.70 -18.16
C GLU A 157 -2.63 -3.45 -17.01
N GLY A 158 -3.30 -3.60 -15.87
CA GLY A 158 -2.72 -4.22 -14.69
C GLY A 158 -3.75 -4.48 -13.60
N MET A 159 -3.36 -5.25 -12.59
CA MET A 159 -4.23 -5.74 -11.54
C MET A 159 -3.55 -5.63 -10.18
N LYS A 160 -4.28 -5.13 -9.18
CA LYS A 160 -3.85 -5.07 -7.77
C LYS A 160 -4.75 -5.92 -6.88
N PHE A 161 -4.19 -6.58 -5.89
CA PHE A 161 -4.93 -7.23 -4.82
C PHE A 161 -4.22 -7.12 -3.47
N ASP A 162 -5.00 -7.15 -2.38
CA ASP A 162 -4.54 -6.82 -1.02
C ASP A 162 -3.99 -8.07 -0.30
N ARG A 163 -2.96 -8.68 -0.92
CA ARG A 163 -2.12 -9.71 -0.32
C ARG A 163 -0.67 -9.44 -0.68
N GLY A 164 0.20 -9.33 0.32
CA GLY A 164 1.63 -9.16 0.11
C GLY A 164 2.44 -10.46 0.19
N TYR A 165 3.76 -10.30 0.26
CA TYR A 165 4.70 -11.40 0.36
C TYR A 165 4.52 -12.19 1.66
N ILE A 166 4.65 -13.51 1.58
CA ILE A 166 4.56 -14.39 2.77
C ILE A 166 5.78 -14.22 3.68
N SER A 167 6.94 -13.89 3.10
CA SER A 167 8.19 -13.72 3.84
C SER A 167 8.93 -12.44 3.42
N PRO A 168 9.43 -11.63 4.39
CA PRO A 168 10.21 -10.43 4.07
C PRO A 168 11.55 -10.75 3.39
N TYR A 169 12.01 -12.00 3.42
CA TYR A 169 13.23 -12.42 2.74
C TYR A 169 13.12 -12.37 1.20
N PHE A 170 11.92 -12.17 0.64
CA PHE A 170 11.75 -11.97 -0.81
C PHE A 170 12.06 -10.53 -1.25
N ILE A 171 12.11 -9.56 -0.33
CA ILE A 171 12.44 -8.16 -0.63
C ILE A 171 13.74 -8.11 -1.44
N ASN A 172 13.71 -7.38 -2.56
CA ASN A 172 14.85 -7.24 -3.46
C ASN A 172 15.21 -5.77 -3.73
N THR A 173 14.42 -4.83 -3.21
CA THR A 173 14.71 -3.40 -3.31
C THR A 173 15.30 -2.87 -2.01
N THR A 174 16.27 -1.97 -2.12
CA THR A 174 16.83 -1.23 -0.98
C THR A 174 15.96 -0.04 -0.59
N LYS A 175 15.11 0.45 -1.51
CA LYS A 175 14.21 1.60 -1.30
C LYS A 175 12.77 1.10 -1.14
N GLY A 176 12.33 1.00 0.11
CA GLY A 176 11.01 0.47 0.47
C GLY A 176 11.04 -1.06 0.68
N GLN A 177 10.16 -1.56 1.54
CA GLN A 177 10.02 -2.99 1.81
C GLN A 177 9.16 -3.64 0.71
N LYS A 178 9.75 -3.80 -0.49
CA LYS A 178 9.06 -4.35 -1.65
C LYS A 178 9.91 -5.33 -2.46
N CYS A 179 9.24 -6.17 -3.22
CA CYS A 179 9.81 -7.07 -4.20
C CYS A 179 9.37 -6.61 -5.59
N GLU A 180 10.31 -6.26 -6.45
CA GLU A 180 10.05 -5.78 -7.81
C GLU A 180 10.69 -6.71 -8.85
N PHE A 181 9.90 -7.19 -9.80
CA PHE A 181 10.37 -8.03 -10.90
C PHE A 181 9.92 -7.49 -12.25
N GLN A 182 10.75 -7.72 -13.27
CA GLN A 182 10.45 -7.40 -14.68
C GLN A 182 10.40 -8.70 -15.48
N ASP A 183 9.52 -8.76 -16.48
CA ASP A 183 9.31 -9.91 -17.37
C ASP A 183 9.18 -11.25 -16.64
N ALA A 184 8.37 -11.28 -15.59
CA ALA A 184 8.21 -12.42 -14.69
C ALA A 184 7.19 -13.46 -15.20
N TYR A 185 7.38 -14.71 -14.77
CA TYR A 185 6.36 -15.75 -14.82
C TYR A 185 5.46 -15.70 -13.59
N VAL A 186 4.19 -16.08 -13.78
CA VAL A 186 3.19 -16.18 -12.72
C VAL A 186 2.68 -17.61 -12.67
N LEU A 187 2.90 -18.28 -11.55
CA LEU A 187 2.30 -19.57 -11.21
C LEU A 187 1.06 -19.34 -10.36
N ILE A 188 -0.07 -19.89 -10.76
CA ILE A 188 -1.35 -19.71 -10.07
C ILE A 188 -1.87 -21.07 -9.61
N SER A 189 -1.97 -21.30 -8.30
CA SER A 189 -2.48 -22.54 -7.71
C SER A 189 -3.72 -22.27 -6.88
N GLU A 190 -4.80 -23.01 -7.13
CA GLU A 190 -5.99 -22.98 -6.28
C GLU A 190 -5.73 -23.61 -4.91
N LYS A 191 -4.84 -24.61 -4.86
CA LYS A 191 -4.50 -25.38 -3.65
C LYS A 191 -3.25 -24.84 -2.96
N LYS A 192 -3.07 -25.28 -1.71
CA LYS A 192 -1.86 -25.04 -0.93
C LYS A 192 -0.65 -25.76 -1.53
N ILE A 193 0.51 -25.12 -1.44
CA ILE A 193 1.80 -25.67 -1.86
C ILE A 193 2.67 -25.86 -0.61
N SER A 194 2.70 -27.08 -0.10
CA SER A 194 3.46 -27.44 1.11
C SER A 194 4.71 -28.27 0.81
N SER A 195 4.64 -29.11 -0.24
CA SER A 195 5.72 -30.01 -0.66
C SER A 195 6.70 -29.30 -1.59
N VAL A 196 7.99 -29.57 -1.44
CA VAL A 196 9.01 -29.09 -2.38
C VAL A 196 8.87 -29.76 -3.74
N GLN A 197 8.43 -31.03 -3.78
CA GLN A 197 8.32 -31.79 -5.03
C GLN A 197 7.38 -31.13 -6.04
N SER A 198 6.31 -30.49 -5.57
CA SER A 198 5.35 -29.84 -6.46
C SER A 198 5.89 -28.55 -7.07
N ILE A 199 6.81 -27.84 -6.40
CA ILE A 199 7.32 -26.55 -6.87
C ILE A 199 8.64 -26.64 -7.65
N VAL A 200 9.41 -27.73 -7.48
CA VAL A 200 10.71 -27.91 -8.15
C VAL A 200 10.61 -27.76 -9.67
N PRO A 201 9.67 -28.43 -10.38
CA PRO A 201 9.55 -28.28 -11.84
C PRO A 201 9.33 -26.82 -12.27
N ALA A 202 8.49 -26.10 -11.53
CA ALA A 202 8.22 -24.70 -11.82
C ALA A 202 9.47 -23.81 -11.65
N LEU A 203 10.28 -24.06 -10.62
CA LEU A 203 11.52 -23.34 -10.35
C LEU A 203 12.60 -23.66 -11.39
N GLU A 204 12.70 -24.92 -11.82
CA GLU A 204 13.64 -25.35 -12.85
C GLU A 204 13.35 -24.66 -14.18
N ILE A 205 12.08 -24.60 -14.60
CA ILE A 205 11.67 -23.90 -15.82
C ILE A 205 11.98 -22.40 -15.73
N ALA A 206 11.59 -21.76 -14.62
CA ALA A 206 11.86 -20.33 -14.42
C ALA A 206 13.36 -20.00 -14.46
N ASN A 207 14.18 -20.83 -13.79
CA ASN A 207 15.63 -20.67 -13.76
C ASN A 207 16.28 -20.97 -15.13
N ALA A 208 15.81 -21.99 -15.86
CA ALA A 208 16.28 -22.32 -17.20
C ALA A 208 16.04 -21.17 -18.19
N HIS A 209 14.89 -20.50 -18.08
CA HIS A 209 14.58 -19.30 -18.87
C HIS A 209 15.16 -18.00 -18.28
N ARG A 210 15.82 -18.07 -17.13
CA ARG A 210 16.37 -16.92 -16.38
C ARG A 210 15.35 -15.81 -16.14
N LYS A 211 14.13 -16.20 -15.76
CA LYS A 211 13.03 -15.28 -15.46
C LYS A 211 12.65 -15.33 -13.99
N PRO A 212 12.26 -14.19 -13.40
CA PRO A 212 11.65 -14.19 -12.08
C PRO A 212 10.35 -15.00 -12.05
N LEU A 213 10.05 -15.59 -10.90
CA LEU A 213 8.82 -16.35 -10.68
C LEU A 213 7.99 -15.74 -9.54
N VAL A 214 6.72 -15.50 -9.81
CA VAL A 214 5.72 -15.07 -8.84
C VAL A 214 4.77 -16.25 -8.61
N ILE A 215 4.65 -16.69 -7.37
CA ILE A 215 3.78 -17.81 -6.98
C ILE A 215 2.58 -17.25 -6.22
N ILE A 216 1.39 -17.43 -6.78
CA ILE A 216 0.11 -17.07 -6.18
C ILE A 216 -0.63 -18.37 -5.86
N ALA A 217 -0.78 -18.69 -4.57
CA ALA A 217 -1.43 -19.93 -4.13
C ALA A 217 -2.38 -19.67 -2.95
N GLU A 218 -3.30 -20.59 -2.63
CA GLU A 218 -4.08 -20.50 -1.38
C GLU A 218 -3.16 -20.24 -0.18
N ASP A 219 -2.09 -21.02 -0.09
CA ASP A 219 -1.00 -20.80 0.85
C ASP A 219 0.29 -21.44 0.31
N VAL A 220 1.43 -20.89 0.71
CA VAL A 220 2.75 -21.52 0.48
C VAL A 220 3.42 -21.65 1.84
N ASP A 221 3.54 -22.89 2.32
CA ASP A 221 3.98 -23.18 3.68
C ASP A 221 4.97 -24.34 3.73
N GLY A 222 5.35 -24.73 4.95
CA GLY A 222 6.18 -25.89 5.22
C GLY A 222 7.53 -25.89 4.51
N GLU A 223 7.82 -27.02 3.86
CA GLU A 223 9.10 -27.29 3.21
C GLU A 223 9.27 -26.44 1.94
N ALA A 224 8.17 -26.22 1.20
CA ALA A 224 8.17 -25.39 0.00
C ALA A 224 8.62 -23.95 0.31
N LEU A 225 8.00 -23.29 1.29
CA LEU A 225 8.37 -21.92 1.68
C LEU A 225 9.83 -21.82 2.14
N SER A 226 10.26 -22.78 2.97
CA SER A 226 11.62 -22.83 3.50
C SER A 226 12.65 -22.94 2.37
N THR A 227 12.36 -23.75 1.36
CA THR A 227 13.22 -23.96 0.19
C THR A 227 13.28 -22.73 -0.71
N LEU A 228 12.15 -22.06 -0.94
CA LEU A 228 12.09 -20.80 -1.70
C LEU A 228 12.96 -19.71 -1.05
N VAL A 229 12.81 -19.52 0.26
CA VAL A 229 13.59 -18.53 1.02
C VAL A 229 15.08 -18.87 1.01
N LEU A 230 15.44 -20.14 1.22
CA LEU A 230 16.84 -20.57 1.23
C LEU A 230 17.50 -20.36 -0.14
N ASN A 231 16.81 -20.70 -1.23
CA ASN A 231 17.33 -20.50 -2.59
C ASN A 231 17.41 -19.01 -2.96
N ARG A 232 16.45 -18.19 -2.52
CA ARG A 232 16.52 -16.73 -2.67
C ARG A 232 17.73 -16.12 -1.98
N LEU A 233 18.07 -16.60 -0.77
CA LEU A 233 19.19 -16.08 0.04
C LEU A 233 20.55 -16.62 -0.40
N LYS A 234 20.67 -17.92 -0.72
CA LYS A 234 21.95 -18.55 -1.06
C LYS A 234 22.31 -18.43 -2.53
N VAL A 235 21.35 -18.66 -3.41
CA VAL A 235 21.56 -18.76 -4.87
C VAL A 235 21.13 -17.48 -5.58
N GLY A 236 20.39 -16.60 -4.90
CA GLY A 236 19.86 -15.38 -5.51
C GLY A 236 18.68 -15.65 -6.45
N LEU A 237 17.99 -16.79 -6.27
CA LEU A 237 16.84 -17.15 -7.11
C LEU A 237 15.77 -16.06 -7.04
N GLN A 238 15.35 -15.54 -8.20
CA GLN A 238 14.37 -14.47 -8.29
C GLN A 238 12.95 -15.04 -8.15
N VAL A 239 12.49 -15.17 -6.90
CA VAL A 239 11.16 -15.72 -6.59
C VAL A 239 10.46 -14.92 -5.50
N VAL A 240 9.14 -14.84 -5.57
CA VAL A 240 8.27 -14.31 -4.50
C VAL A 240 7.00 -15.16 -4.41
N ALA A 241 6.56 -15.43 -3.18
CA ALA A 241 5.32 -16.15 -2.91
C ALA A 241 4.32 -15.25 -2.19
N VAL A 242 3.08 -15.25 -2.67
CA VAL A 242 1.96 -14.45 -2.16
C VAL A 242 0.73 -15.32 -2.00
N LYS A 243 -0.11 -15.00 -1.03
CA LYS A 243 -1.39 -15.70 -0.84
C LYS A 243 -2.41 -15.23 -1.87
N ALA A 244 -3.30 -16.12 -2.27
CA ALA A 244 -4.41 -15.80 -3.14
C ALA A 244 -5.38 -14.82 -2.45
N PRO A 245 -5.94 -13.86 -3.20
CA PRO A 245 -6.96 -12.95 -2.68
C PRO A 245 -8.34 -13.63 -2.60
N GLY A 246 -9.21 -13.10 -1.75
CA GLY A 246 -10.56 -13.66 -1.53
C GLY A 246 -10.59 -14.95 -0.69
N PHE A 247 -11.79 -15.51 -0.57
CA PHE A 247 -12.08 -16.76 0.15
C PHE A 247 -13.15 -17.56 -0.61
N GLY A 248 -13.15 -18.88 -0.45
CA GLY A 248 -14.13 -19.78 -1.08
C GLY A 248 -14.19 -19.59 -2.60
N ASP A 249 -15.41 -19.53 -3.15
CA ASP A 249 -15.63 -19.39 -4.60
C ASP A 249 -15.15 -18.05 -5.16
N ASN A 250 -15.14 -16.99 -4.36
CA ASN A 250 -14.58 -15.71 -4.80
C ASN A 250 -13.08 -15.81 -5.08
N ARG A 251 -12.34 -16.61 -4.29
CA ARG A 251 -10.92 -16.88 -4.53
C ARG A 251 -10.71 -17.61 -5.86
N LYS A 252 -11.50 -18.66 -6.13
CA LYS A 252 -11.42 -19.42 -7.39
C LYS A 252 -11.62 -18.51 -8.60
N ASN A 253 -12.65 -17.67 -8.53
CA ASN A 253 -12.95 -16.69 -9.59
C ASN A 253 -11.84 -15.65 -9.78
N GLN A 254 -11.28 -15.09 -8.71
CA GLN A 254 -10.18 -14.12 -8.80
C GLN A 254 -8.88 -14.76 -9.33
N LEU A 255 -8.58 -16.00 -8.97
CA LEU A 255 -7.45 -16.74 -9.54
C LEU A 255 -7.62 -16.97 -11.04
N LYS A 256 -8.86 -17.28 -11.48
CA LYS A 256 -9.18 -17.42 -12.90
C LYS A 256 -9.04 -16.10 -13.65
N ASP A 257 -9.50 -15.00 -13.07
CA ASP A 257 -9.36 -13.66 -13.64
C ASP A 257 -7.88 -13.29 -13.83
N MET A 258 -7.03 -13.57 -12.83
CA MET A 258 -5.57 -13.41 -12.92
C MET A 258 -4.94 -14.30 -13.99
N ALA A 259 -5.37 -15.55 -14.09
CA ALA A 259 -4.87 -16.47 -15.10
C ALA A 259 -5.18 -15.98 -16.52
N ILE A 260 -6.42 -15.56 -16.78
CA ILE A 260 -6.83 -15.01 -18.09
C ILE A 260 -6.07 -13.71 -18.39
N ALA A 261 -5.97 -12.79 -17.43
CA ALA A 261 -5.29 -11.51 -17.61
C ALA A 261 -3.78 -11.66 -17.89
N THR A 262 -3.15 -12.69 -17.33
CA THR A 262 -1.72 -12.97 -17.51
C THR A 262 -1.43 -13.99 -18.62
N GLY A 263 -2.44 -14.68 -19.13
CA GLY A 263 -2.32 -15.70 -20.17
C GLY A 263 -1.79 -17.05 -19.66
N GLY A 264 -2.09 -17.40 -18.41
CA GLY A 264 -1.71 -18.67 -17.79
C GLY A 264 -2.91 -19.55 -17.41
N ALA A 265 -2.62 -20.69 -16.77
CA ALA A 265 -3.62 -21.62 -16.24
C ALA A 265 -3.67 -21.58 -14.70
N VAL A 266 -4.80 -22.02 -14.12
CA VAL A 266 -4.94 -22.24 -12.68
C VAL A 266 -4.73 -23.72 -12.39
N PHE A 267 -3.75 -24.03 -11.55
CA PHE A 267 -3.44 -25.40 -11.14
C PHE A 267 -4.34 -25.86 -9.98
N GLY A 268 -4.71 -27.14 -9.99
CA GLY A 268 -5.54 -27.73 -8.94
C GLY A 268 -7.03 -27.36 -8.99
N GLU A 269 -7.51 -26.79 -10.12
CA GLU A 269 -8.91 -26.46 -10.37
C GLU A 269 -9.78 -27.73 -10.40
N GLU A 270 -10.94 -27.69 -9.73
CA GLU A 270 -11.89 -28.81 -9.71
C GLU A 270 -12.47 -29.03 -11.13
N GLY A 271 -12.04 -30.12 -11.79
CA GLY A 271 -12.52 -30.51 -13.12
C GLY A 271 -11.48 -30.40 -14.23
N LEU A 272 -10.33 -29.75 -13.99
CA LEU A 272 -9.14 -29.81 -14.86
C LEU A 272 -8.00 -30.53 -14.14
N SER A 273 -7.52 -31.63 -14.71
CA SER A 273 -6.41 -32.42 -14.16
C SER A 273 -5.03 -31.78 -14.42
N LEU A 274 -4.87 -30.50 -14.09
CA LEU A 274 -3.58 -29.80 -14.17
C LEU A 274 -2.92 -29.79 -12.78
N ASN A 275 -1.92 -30.67 -12.63
CA ASN A 275 -1.07 -30.75 -11.46
C ASN A 275 0.14 -29.82 -11.62
N VAL A 276 0.65 -29.26 -10.52
CA VAL A 276 1.79 -28.33 -10.56
C VAL A 276 3.06 -29.06 -10.99
N GLU A 277 3.14 -30.36 -10.69
CA GLU A 277 4.26 -31.24 -11.04
C GLU A 277 4.47 -31.37 -12.56
N ASP A 278 3.41 -31.22 -13.36
CA ASP A 278 3.43 -31.44 -14.82
C ASP A 278 3.54 -30.12 -15.61
N ILE A 279 3.80 -29.01 -14.92
CA ILE A 279 3.80 -27.66 -15.49
C ILE A 279 4.70 -27.51 -16.72
N GLN A 280 4.18 -26.84 -17.75
CA GLN A 280 4.91 -26.48 -18.96
C GLN A 280 5.13 -24.96 -19.06
N PRO A 281 6.10 -24.49 -19.86
CA PRO A 281 6.38 -23.06 -20.04
C PRO A 281 5.18 -22.22 -20.54
N HIS A 282 4.19 -22.84 -21.18
CA HIS A 282 3.00 -22.17 -21.69
C HIS A 282 1.88 -22.06 -20.66
N ASP A 283 1.92 -22.83 -19.57
CA ASP A 283 0.93 -22.77 -18.49
C ASP A 283 1.17 -21.59 -17.54
N PHE A 284 2.39 -21.05 -17.53
CA PHE A 284 2.71 -19.85 -16.76
C PHE A 284 2.04 -18.61 -17.34
N GLY A 285 1.41 -17.84 -16.45
CA GLY A 285 1.08 -16.46 -16.74
C GLY A 285 2.34 -15.64 -16.98
N LYS A 286 2.24 -14.59 -17.80
CA LYS A 286 3.34 -13.69 -18.12
C LYS A 286 2.94 -12.25 -17.82
N VAL A 287 3.82 -11.54 -17.14
CA VAL A 287 3.63 -10.15 -16.73
C VAL A 287 4.88 -9.36 -17.05
N GLY A 288 4.72 -8.14 -17.55
CA GLY A 288 5.86 -7.26 -17.84
C GLY A 288 6.51 -6.74 -16.56
N GLU A 289 5.73 -6.54 -15.50
CA GLU A 289 6.26 -6.08 -14.22
C GLU A 289 5.39 -6.52 -13.04
N VAL A 290 6.03 -6.78 -11.89
CA VAL A 290 5.35 -7.12 -10.64
C VAL A 290 5.95 -6.32 -9.49
N ILE A 291 5.08 -5.81 -8.62
CA ILE A 291 5.45 -5.12 -7.39
C ILE A 291 4.68 -5.79 -6.24
N VAL A 292 5.40 -6.32 -5.26
CA VAL A 292 4.83 -6.96 -4.06
C VAL A 292 5.31 -6.22 -2.83
N THR A 293 4.40 -5.74 -1.99
CA THR A 293 4.67 -5.16 -0.67
C THR A 293 4.27 -6.14 0.43
N LYS A 294 4.27 -5.69 1.69
CA LYS A 294 3.76 -6.47 2.83
C LYS A 294 2.26 -6.74 2.73
N ASP A 295 1.52 -5.78 2.18
CA ASP A 295 0.06 -5.79 2.23
C ASP A 295 -0.56 -5.99 0.83
N ASP A 296 0.15 -5.61 -0.24
CA ASP A 296 -0.39 -5.56 -1.59
C ASP A 296 0.49 -6.29 -2.61
N THR A 297 -0.14 -6.83 -3.66
CA THR A 297 0.52 -7.30 -4.87
C THR A 297 -0.06 -6.61 -6.09
N MET A 298 0.82 -6.24 -7.01
CA MET A 298 0.45 -5.63 -8.28
C MET A 298 1.12 -6.34 -9.45
N LEU A 299 0.31 -6.75 -10.41
CA LEU A 299 0.70 -7.37 -11.67
C LEU A 299 0.44 -6.38 -12.80
N LEU A 300 1.47 -5.99 -13.55
CA LEU A 300 1.39 -4.99 -14.61
C LEU A 300 1.77 -5.59 -15.97
N LYS A 301 1.13 -5.12 -17.04
CA LYS A 301 1.39 -5.56 -18.42
C LYS A 301 1.23 -7.08 -18.56
N GLY A 302 0.11 -7.63 -18.09
CA GLY A 302 -0.24 -9.02 -18.32
C GLY A 302 -0.30 -9.33 -19.81
N LYS A 303 0.23 -10.49 -20.24
CA LYS A 303 0.26 -10.91 -21.65
C LYS A 303 -0.89 -11.86 -21.99
N GLY A 304 -2.03 -11.70 -21.33
CA GLY A 304 -3.27 -12.41 -21.64
C GLY A 304 -3.84 -12.04 -23.00
N GLU A 305 -4.65 -12.93 -23.56
CA GLU A 305 -5.31 -12.70 -24.84
C GLU A 305 -6.47 -11.70 -24.65
N LYS A 306 -6.41 -10.54 -25.33
CA LYS A 306 -7.41 -9.46 -25.18
C LYS A 306 -8.84 -9.95 -25.40
N ALA A 307 -9.07 -10.83 -26.38
CA ALA A 307 -10.38 -11.40 -26.66
C ALA A 307 -10.92 -12.23 -25.47
N GLN A 308 -10.05 -12.96 -24.75
CA GLN A 308 -10.46 -13.73 -23.58
C GLN A 308 -10.73 -12.83 -22.37
N ILE A 309 -9.93 -11.78 -22.19
CA ILE A 309 -10.15 -10.78 -21.14
C ILE A 309 -11.49 -10.07 -21.36
N GLU A 310 -11.77 -9.63 -22.58
CA GLU A 310 -13.01 -8.95 -22.94
C GLU A 310 -14.23 -9.87 -22.78
N LYS A 311 -14.11 -11.14 -23.17
CA LYS A 311 -15.14 -12.15 -22.90
C LYS A 311 -15.38 -12.33 -21.39
N ARG A 312 -14.31 -12.35 -20.58
CA ARG A 312 -14.43 -12.47 -19.12
C ARG A 312 -15.09 -11.25 -18.48
N ILE A 313 -14.78 -10.06 -18.99
CA ILE A 313 -15.43 -8.81 -18.59
C ILE A 313 -16.94 -8.87 -18.88
N GLN A 314 -17.33 -9.31 -20.08
CA GLN A 314 -18.75 -9.44 -20.44
C GLN A 314 -19.47 -10.46 -19.55
N GLU A 315 -18.85 -11.59 -19.25
CA GLU A 315 -19.40 -12.59 -18.32
C GLU A 315 -19.68 -12.00 -16.93
N ILE A 316 -18.77 -11.16 -16.42
CA ILE A 316 -18.94 -10.48 -15.11
C ILE A 316 -20.06 -9.44 -15.18
N ILE A 317 -20.20 -8.71 -16.29
CA ILE A 317 -21.28 -7.73 -16.50
C ILE A 317 -22.64 -8.44 -16.52
N GLU A 318 -22.77 -9.54 -17.27
CA GLU A 318 -24.00 -10.35 -17.30
C GLU A 318 -24.35 -10.90 -15.91
N GLN A 319 -23.36 -11.36 -15.14
CA GLN A 319 -23.57 -11.78 -13.74
C GLN A 319 -24.04 -10.62 -12.85
N LEU A 320 -23.54 -9.40 -13.08
CA LEU A 320 -23.91 -8.21 -12.33
C LEU A 320 -25.39 -7.84 -12.54
N GLU A 321 -25.91 -8.01 -13.76
CA GLU A 321 -27.31 -7.71 -14.11
C GLU A 321 -28.30 -8.67 -13.45
N VAL A 322 -27.91 -9.93 -13.29
CA VAL A 322 -28.78 -10.99 -12.77
C VAL A 322 -28.72 -11.07 -11.24
N THR A 323 -27.60 -10.73 -10.62
CA THR A 323 -27.48 -10.84 -9.15
C THR A 323 -28.38 -9.84 -8.42
N THR A 324 -29.04 -10.31 -7.37
CA THR A 324 -29.86 -9.48 -6.47
C THR A 324 -29.18 -9.22 -5.14
N SER A 325 -28.04 -9.86 -4.87
CA SER A 325 -27.27 -9.74 -3.64
C SER A 325 -26.31 -8.55 -3.69
N ASP A 326 -26.47 -7.59 -2.78
CA ASP A 326 -25.58 -6.42 -2.71
C ASP A 326 -24.12 -6.81 -2.43
N TYR A 327 -23.90 -7.88 -1.66
CA TYR A 327 -22.56 -8.43 -1.41
C TYR A 327 -21.91 -8.97 -2.69
N GLU A 328 -22.66 -9.71 -3.51
CA GLU A 328 -22.13 -10.24 -4.78
C GLU A 328 -21.91 -9.11 -5.80
N LYS A 329 -22.81 -8.13 -5.85
CA LYS A 329 -22.63 -6.93 -6.68
C LYS A 329 -21.35 -6.20 -6.35
N GLU A 330 -21.06 -6.01 -5.06
CA GLU A 330 -19.82 -5.37 -4.63
C GLU A 330 -18.60 -6.14 -5.14
N LYS A 331 -18.58 -7.47 -4.99
CA LYS A 331 -17.45 -8.32 -5.41
C LYS A 331 -17.30 -8.44 -6.91
N LEU A 332 -18.40 -8.48 -7.66
CA LEU A 332 -18.37 -8.45 -9.13
C LEU A 332 -17.86 -7.09 -9.64
N ASN A 333 -18.30 -5.98 -9.05
CA ASN A 333 -17.77 -4.65 -9.37
C ASN A 333 -16.28 -4.53 -9.06
N GLU A 334 -15.81 -5.08 -7.93
CA GLU A 334 -14.39 -5.11 -7.56
C GLU A 334 -13.55 -5.86 -8.60
N ARG A 335 -14.03 -7.03 -9.04
CA ARG A 335 -13.37 -7.84 -10.08
C ARG A 335 -13.40 -7.15 -11.44
N LEU A 336 -14.53 -6.55 -11.81
CA LEU A 336 -14.70 -5.79 -13.04
C LEU A 336 -13.72 -4.62 -13.09
N ALA A 337 -13.61 -3.82 -12.03
CA ALA A 337 -12.67 -2.71 -11.97
C ALA A 337 -11.22 -3.19 -12.14
N LYS A 338 -10.85 -4.31 -11.52
CA LYS A 338 -9.49 -4.89 -11.63
C LYS A 338 -9.14 -5.43 -13.03
N LEU A 339 -10.16 -5.77 -13.84
CA LEU A 339 -9.97 -6.26 -15.21
C LEU A 339 -10.13 -5.16 -16.27
N SER A 340 -11.01 -4.19 -16.02
CA SER A 340 -11.40 -3.14 -16.96
C SER A 340 -10.58 -1.85 -16.79
N ASP A 341 -10.28 -1.45 -15.55
CA ASP A 341 -9.59 -0.21 -15.26
C ASP A 341 -8.08 -0.46 -15.20
N GLY A 342 -7.35 0.15 -16.12
CA GLY A 342 -5.89 0.08 -16.15
C GLY A 342 -5.26 0.73 -14.92
N VAL A 343 -4.05 0.31 -14.58
CA VAL A 343 -3.20 0.94 -13.57
C VAL A 343 -2.52 2.18 -14.17
N ALA A 344 -2.65 3.33 -13.53
CA ALA A 344 -1.83 4.48 -13.87
C ALA A 344 -0.43 4.34 -13.25
N VAL A 345 0.59 4.62 -14.04
CA VAL A 345 1.98 4.66 -13.62
C VAL A 345 2.51 6.07 -13.82
N LEU A 346 2.86 6.70 -12.71
CA LEU A 346 3.49 8.01 -12.64
C LEU A 346 5.00 7.82 -12.61
N LYS A 347 5.68 8.20 -13.69
CA LYS A 347 7.14 8.23 -13.74
C LYS A 347 7.60 9.61 -13.35
N VAL A 348 8.32 9.70 -12.24
CA VAL A 348 8.81 10.96 -11.68
C VAL A 348 10.14 11.31 -12.32
N GLY A 349 10.19 12.44 -13.02
CA GLY A 349 11.40 12.93 -13.66
C GLY A 349 12.33 13.66 -12.70
N GLY A 350 13.55 13.94 -13.15
CA GLY A 350 14.51 14.75 -12.41
C GLY A 350 15.92 14.69 -13.00
N THR A 351 16.80 15.57 -12.51
CA THR A 351 18.17 15.70 -13.02
C THR A 351 19.19 14.85 -12.24
N SER A 352 18.85 14.47 -11.02
CA SER A 352 19.71 13.67 -10.14
C SER A 352 18.90 12.67 -9.33
N ASP A 353 19.53 11.55 -8.94
CA ASP A 353 18.87 10.52 -8.15
C ASP A 353 18.30 11.07 -6.83
N VAL A 354 18.99 12.01 -6.19
CA VAL A 354 18.55 12.61 -4.92
C VAL A 354 17.27 13.42 -5.13
N GLU A 355 17.20 14.21 -6.21
CA GLU A 355 16.01 14.98 -6.57
C GLU A 355 14.83 14.08 -6.92
N VAL A 356 15.06 13.04 -7.75
CA VAL A 356 14.00 12.08 -8.13
C VAL A 356 13.46 11.37 -6.89
N ASN A 357 14.32 10.96 -5.95
CA ASN A 357 13.87 10.30 -4.72
C ASN A 357 13.05 11.25 -3.83
N GLU A 358 13.48 12.50 -3.66
CA GLU A 358 12.72 13.49 -2.88
C GLU A 358 11.36 13.78 -3.51
N LYS A 359 11.35 13.99 -4.84
CA LYS A 359 10.12 14.26 -5.59
C LYS A 359 9.18 13.06 -5.55
N LYS A 360 9.72 11.84 -5.65
CA LYS A 360 8.95 10.59 -5.53
C LYS A 360 8.32 10.42 -4.15
N ASP A 361 9.05 10.72 -3.08
CA ASP A 361 8.50 10.70 -1.71
C ASP A 361 7.28 11.67 -1.67
N ARG A 362 7.43 12.91 -2.18
CA ARG A 362 6.32 13.88 -2.26
C ARG A 362 5.12 13.42 -3.11
N VAL A 363 5.37 12.82 -4.28
CA VAL A 363 4.30 12.29 -5.16
C VAL A 363 3.56 11.14 -4.47
N THR A 364 4.28 10.31 -3.72
CA THR A 364 3.69 9.19 -2.98
C THR A 364 2.80 9.69 -1.84
N ASP A 365 3.27 10.68 -1.08
CA ASP A 365 2.49 11.33 -0.01
C ASP A 365 1.21 11.96 -0.58
N ALA A 366 1.33 12.70 -1.68
CA ALA A 366 0.19 13.32 -2.36
C ALA A 366 -0.82 12.29 -2.91
N LEU A 367 -0.33 11.16 -3.40
CA LEU A 367 -1.17 10.05 -3.86
C LEU A 367 -1.96 9.42 -2.70
N ASN A 368 -1.32 9.18 -1.57
CA ASN A 368 -1.98 8.62 -0.40
C ASN A 368 -3.01 9.60 0.19
N ALA A 369 -2.65 10.88 0.30
CA ALA A 369 -3.54 11.92 0.79
C ALA A 369 -4.79 12.09 -0.09
N THR A 370 -4.65 12.01 -1.41
CA THR A 370 -5.81 12.07 -2.32
C THR A 370 -6.70 10.84 -2.21
N ARG A 371 -6.14 9.64 -2.01
CA ARG A 371 -6.94 8.43 -1.76
C ARG A 371 -7.75 8.55 -0.47
N ALA A 372 -7.10 8.92 0.63
CA ALA A 372 -7.76 9.13 1.92
C ALA A 372 -8.87 10.18 1.83
N ALA A 373 -8.61 11.29 1.12
CA ALA A 373 -9.59 12.35 0.90
C ALA A 373 -10.83 11.90 0.11
N VAL A 374 -10.64 11.00 -0.86
CA VAL A 374 -11.75 10.45 -1.66
C VAL A 374 -12.60 9.46 -0.84
N GLU A 375 -12.00 8.77 0.13
CA GLU A 375 -12.68 7.78 0.98
C GLU A 375 -13.42 8.42 2.18
N GLU A 376 -12.77 9.31 2.92
CA GLU A 376 -13.32 9.86 4.18
C GLU A 376 -13.77 11.33 4.07
N GLY A 377 -13.44 12.00 2.96
CA GLY A 377 -13.70 13.41 2.75
C GLY A 377 -12.53 14.31 3.20
N ILE A 378 -12.78 15.62 3.19
CA ILE A 378 -11.77 16.64 3.49
C ILE A 378 -12.25 17.60 4.57
N VAL A 379 -11.29 18.12 5.34
CA VAL A 379 -11.49 19.12 6.40
C VAL A 379 -10.63 20.36 6.16
N PRO A 380 -10.91 21.51 6.82
CA PRO A 380 -10.07 22.70 6.72
C PRO A 380 -8.61 22.45 7.16
N GLY A 381 -7.66 22.67 6.25
CA GLY A 381 -6.23 22.44 6.48
C GLY A 381 -5.55 23.44 7.42
N GLY A 382 -4.21 23.34 7.51
CA GLY A 382 -3.38 24.28 8.28
C GLY A 382 -3.49 24.17 9.81
N GLY A 383 -4.05 23.06 10.31
CA GLY A 383 -4.33 22.87 11.74
C GLY A 383 -5.64 23.50 12.22
N CYS A 384 -6.36 24.22 11.34
CA CYS A 384 -7.63 24.86 11.66
C CYS A 384 -8.72 23.86 12.04
N ALA A 385 -8.74 22.67 11.41
CA ALA A 385 -9.70 21.62 11.77
C ALA A 385 -9.62 21.26 13.27
N LEU A 386 -8.41 21.05 13.80
CA LEU A 386 -8.21 20.73 15.22
C LEU A 386 -8.65 21.89 16.14
N LEU A 387 -8.34 23.13 15.77
CA LEU A 387 -8.76 24.31 16.53
C LEU A 387 -10.28 24.45 16.58
N ARG A 388 -10.99 24.13 15.49
CA ARG A 388 -12.46 24.17 15.43
C ARG A 388 -13.13 23.09 16.26
N CYS A 389 -12.41 22.03 16.65
CA CYS A 389 -12.92 20.99 17.53
C CYS A 389 -12.84 21.34 19.02
N ILE A 390 -12.13 22.41 19.41
CA ILE A 390 -11.98 22.81 20.83
C ILE A 390 -13.33 22.95 21.55
N PRO A 391 -14.36 23.62 20.99
CA PRO A 391 -15.66 23.77 21.67
C PRO A 391 -16.35 22.43 21.99
N ALA A 392 -16.05 21.36 21.26
CA ALA A 392 -16.59 20.03 21.56
C ALA A 392 -16.02 19.47 22.86
N LEU A 393 -14.79 19.86 23.24
CA LEU A 393 -14.18 19.47 24.51
C LEU A 393 -14.80 20.17 25.71
N ASP A 394 -15.23 21.43 25.54
CA ASP A 394 -15.87 22.21 26.62
C ASP A 394 -17.21 21.59 27.08
N ALA A 395 -17.83 20.77 26.22
CA ALA A 395 -19.08 20.06 26.49
C ALA A 395 -18.88 18.69 27.16
N LEU A 396 -17.64 18.21 27.31
CA LEU A 396 -17.36 16.90 27.91
C LEU A 396 -17.54 16.93 29.42
N VAL A 397 -18.13 15.86 29.95
CA VAL A 397 -18.28 15.65 31.40
C VAL A 397 -17.36 14.49 31.82
N PRO A 398 -16.19 14.78 32.39
CA PRO A 398 -15.27 13.74 32.86
C PRO A 398 -15.78 13.12 34.16
N ALA A 399 -15.40 11.86 34.44
CA ALA A 399 -15.86 11.15 35.63
C ALA A 399 -15.17 11.61 36.93
N ASN A 400 -13.97 12.18 36.83
CA ASN A 400 -13.19 12.69 37.96
C ASN A 400 -12.22 13.80 37.52
N GLU A 401 -11.58 14.45 38.48
CA GLU A 401 -10.64 15.55 38.22
C GLU A 401 -9.40 15.11 37.42
N ASP A 402 -8.90 13.89 37.61
CA ASP A 402 -7.75 13.40 36.84
C ASP A 402 -8.11 13.19 35.35
N GLN A 403 -9.34 12.74 35.06
CA GLN A 403 -9.87 12.68 33.70
C GLN A 403 -10.20 14.06 33.12
N LYS A 404 -10.39 15.09 33.95
CA LYS A 404 -10.56 16.48 33.49
C LYS A 404 -9.22 17.14 33.15
N ILE A 405 -8.17 16.70 33.83
CA ILE A 405 -6.79 17.14 33.59
C ILE A 405 -6.26 16.60 32.26
N GLY A 406 -6.60 15.35 31.94
CA GLY A 406 -6.30 14.72 30.65
C GLY A 406 -7.29 15.15 29.58
#